data_AF-A0A450XQX4-F1
#
_entry.id   AF-A0A450XQX4-F1
#
_cell.length_a   1.000
_cell.length_b   1.000
_cell.length_c   1.000
_cell.angle_alpha   90.00
_cell.angle_beta   90.00
_cell.angle_gamma   90.00
#
_symmetry.space_group_name_H-M   'P 1'
#
loop_
_entity.id
_entity.type
_entity.pdbx_description
1 polymer ?
#
loop_
_entity_poly.entity_id
_entity_poly.type
_entity_poly.pdbx_seq_one_letter_code
_entity_poly.pdbx_strand_id
1 'polypeptide(L)'
;TTVRSILQGVNANELEEAFRGYSKALLETKPTSDALTAVAIDGKTLRGSFDHFNDQKAAQILSAFCHNEKLILAHLPISSKTNEIPIARQLIEELGLGQYIYTLDAHHCQKNY
;
A
#
# COMPACT_ATOMS: atom_id res chain seq x y z
N THR A 1 22.71 -0.72 21.32
CA THR A 1 21.73 -0.83 20.22
C THR A 1 21.54 0.53 19.59
N THR A 2 21.68 0.64 18.28
CA THR A 2 21.46 1.89 17.54
C THR A 2 20.09 1.85 16.84
N VAL A 3 19.54 3.00 16.47
CA VAL A 3 18.29 3.07 15.69
C VAL A 3 18.40 2.23 14.41
N ARG A 4 19.55 2.28 13.73
CA ARG A 4 19.83 1.44 12.55
C ARG A 4 19.70 -0.05 12.84
N SER A 5 20.32 -0.55 13.91
CA SER A 5 20.27 -1.99 14.22
C SER A 5 18.86 -2.48 14.54
N ILE A 6 18.02 -1.60 15.11
CA ILE A 6 16.61 -1.92 15.35
C ILE A 6 15.87 -2.00 14.02
N LEU A 7 15.96 -0.97 13.17
CA LEU A 7 15.28 -0.94 11.87
C LEU A 7 15.68 -2.11 10.96
N GLN A 8 16.95 -2.53 11.00
CA GLN A 8 17.43 -3.69 10.24
C GLN A 8 16.92 -5.03 10.78
N GLY A 9 16.52 -5.09 12.05
CA GLY A 9 15.99 -6.31 12.69
C GLY A 9 14.47 -6.44 12.64
N VAL A 10 13.76 -5.43 12.15
CA VAL A 10 12.29 -5.46 12.03
C VAL A 10 11.89 -6.23 10.77
N ASN A 11 10.99 -7.20 10.94
CA ASN A 11 10.38 -7.89 9.80
C ASN A 11 9.40 -6.94 9.10
N ALA A 12 9.63 -6.70 7.80
CA ALA A 12 8.82 -5.79 7.00
C ALA A 12 7.35 -6.21 6.89
N ASN A 13 7.08 -7.52 6.79
CA ASN A 13 5.71 -8.03 6.65
C ASN A 13 4.93 -7.86 7.96
N GLU A 14 5.54 -8.23 9.09
CA GLU A 14 4.91 -8.05 10.42
C GLU A 14 4.66 -6.57 10.72
N LEU A 15 5.58 -5.70 10.30
CA LEU A 15 5.41 -4.26 10.44
C LEU A 15 4.23 -3.74 9.61
N GLU A 16 4.10 -4.19 8.35
CA GLU A 16 2.98 -3.84 7.48
C GLU A 16 1.64 -4.29 8.07
N GLU A 17 1.56 -5.54 8.51
CA GLU A 17 0.37 -6.10 9.15
C GLU A 17 -0.03 -5.31 10.40
N ALA A 18 0.94 -4.95 11.24
CA ALA A 18 0.71 -4.14 12.44
C ALA A 18 0.18 -2.74 12.09
N PHE A 19 0.77 -2.06 11.10
CA PHE A 19 0.29 -0.75 10.65
C PHE A 19 -1.09 -0.83 10.01
N ARG A 20 -1.36 -1.86 9.21
CA ARG A 20 -2.66 -2.12 8.60
C ARG A 20 -3.74 -2.30 9.67
N GLY A 21 -3.46 -3.11 10.69
CA GLY A 21 -4.35 -3.30 11.84
C GLY A 21 -4.61 -2.00 12.60
N TYR A 22 -3.57 -1.19 12.81
CA TYR A 22 -3.69 0.12 13.46
C TYR A 22 -4.55 1.09 12.63
N SER A 23 -4.31 1.20 11.32
CA SER A 23 -5.12 2.02 10.41
C SER A 23 -6.58 1.60 10.39
N LYS A 24 -6.85 0.29 10.41
CA LYS A 24 -8.22 -0.25 10.51
C LYS A 24 -8.90 0.16 11.81
N ALA A 25 -8.23 0.02 12.95
CA ALA A 25 -8.77 0.45 14.23
C ALA A 25 -9.09 1.96 14.24
N LEU A 26 -8.22 2.79 13.64
CA LEU A 26 -8.47 4.23 13.51
C LEU A 26 -9.68 4.55 12.61
N LEU A 27 -9.88 3.80 11.52
CA LEU A 27 -11.06 3.95 10.67
C LEU A 27 -12.35 3.65 11.43
N GLU A 28 -12.36 2.58 12.24
CA GLU A 28 -13.55 2.15 13.01
C GLU A 28 -13.93 3.14 14.12
N THR A 29 -12.98 3.93 14.63
CA THR A 29 -13.26 4.95 15.67
C THR A 29 -13.92 6.22 15.15
N LYS A 30 -13.97 6.43 13.83
CA LYS A 30 -14.54 7.65 13.25
C LYS A 30 -16.03 7.47 12.96
N PRO A 31 -16.85 8.52 13.20
CA PRO A 31 -18.26 8.47 12.85
C PRO A 31 -18.40 8.21 11.35
N THR A 32 -19.24 7.24 11.00
CA THR A 32 -19.57 6.94 9.61
C THR A 32 -20.18 8.21 9.00
N SER A 33 -19.47 8.81 8.04
CA SER A 33 -20.02 9.87 7.23
C SER A 33 -20.85 9.24 6.11
N ASP A 34 -22.03 9.80 5.83
CA ASP A 34 -22.83 9.42 4.66
C ASP A 34 -22.14 9.81 3.33
N ALA A 35 -21.02 10.54 3.40
CA ALA A 35 -20.22 10.88 2.23
C ALA A 35 -19.41 9.67 1.74
N LEU A 36 -19.47 9.42 0.43
CA LEU A 36 -18.60 8.49 -0.27
C LEU A 36 -17.13 8.78 0.05
N THR A 37 -16.40 7.78 0.53
CA THR A 37 -14.98 7.92 0.89
C THR A 37 -14.10 7.35 -0.22
N ALA A 38 -13.18 8.17 -0.70
CA ALA A 38 -12.28 7.81 -1.79
C ALA A 38 -10.95 7.22 -1.26
N VAL A 39 -10.50 6.12 -1.87
CA VAL A 39 -9.20 5.49 -1.63
C VAL A 39 -8.37 5.58 -2.90
N ALA A 40 -7.26 6.32 -2.85
CA ALA A 40 -6.28 6.34 -3.94
C ALA A 40 -5.38 5.13 -3.86
N ILE A 41 -5.20 4.43 -4.98
CA ILE A 41 -4.20 3.38 -5.12
C ILE A 41 -3.15 3.86 -6.12
N ASP A 42 -1.91 3.95 -5.66
CA ASP A 42 -0.80 4.53 -6.42
C ASP A 42 0.54 3.85 -6.08
N GLY A 43 1.31 3.55 -7.13
CA GLY A 43 2.61 2.90 -7.07
C GLY A 43 3.75 3.92 -7.05
N LYS A 44 4.58 3.88 -6.02
CA LYS A 44 5.78 4.73 -5.91
C LYS A 44 7.06 3.93 -5.89
N THR A 45 8.03 4.37 -6.68
CA THR A 45 9.41 3.86 -6.63
C THR A 45 10.20 4.59 -5.56
N LEU A 46 10.72 3.84 -4.58
CA LEU A 46 11.61 4.35 -3.55
C LEU A 46 13.02 4.54 -4.12
N ARG A 47 13.24 5.68 -4.78
CA ARG A 47 14.55 6.01 -5.39
C ARG A 47 15.63 6.04 -4.30
N GLY A 48 16.71 5.29 -4.52
CA GLY A 48 17.79 5.11 -3.54
C GLY A 48 17.75 3.78 -2.77
N SER A 49 16.70 2.98 -2.94
CA SER A 49 16.62 1.60 -2.39
C SER A 49 17.24 0.53 -3.30
N PHE A 50 17.89 0.94 -4.39
CA PHE A 50 18.56 0.00 -5.29
C PHE A 50 19.93 -0.41 -4.73
N ASP A 51 20.37 -1.62 -5.07
CA ASP A 51 21.71 -2.10 -4.76
C ASP A 51 22.35 -2.61 -6.05
N HIS A 52 23.18 -1.78 -6.67
CA HIS A 52 23.87 -2.11 -7.92
C HIS A 52 24.87 -3.26 -7.75
N PHE A 53 25.40 -3.44 -6.53
CA PHE A 53 26.39 -4.49 -6.24
C PHE A 53 25.73 -5.87 -6.22
N ASN A 54 24.46 -5.93 -5.80
CA ASN A 54 23.64 -7.14 -5.77
C ASN A 54 22.60 -7.21 -6.91
N ASP A 55 22.73 -6.37 -7.93
CA ASP A 55 21.80 -6.24 -9.07
C ASP A 55 20.31 -6.10 -8.66
N GLN A 56 20.07 -5.42 -7.55
CA GLN A 56 18.72 -5.17 -7.02
C GLN A 56 18.18 -3.85 -7.54
N LYS A 57 17.06 -3.94 -8.26
CA LYS A 57 16.28 -2.77 -8.69
C LYS A 57 15.67 -2.06 -7.48
N ALA A 58 15.44 -0.75 -7.63
CA ALA A 58 14.74 0.03 -6.61
C ALA A 58 13.38 -0.59 -6.28
N ALA A 59 13.05 -0.65 -4.99
CA ALA A 59 11.77 -1.12 -4.51
C ALA A 59 10.64 -0.23 -5.01
N GLN A 60 9.55 -0.87 -5.41
CA GLN A 60 8.31 -0.22 -5.78
C GLN A 60 7.25 -0.64 -4.77
N ILE A 61 6.52 0.33 -4.22
CA ILE A 61 5.47 0.10 -3.24
C ILE A 61 4.17 0.64 -3.79
N LEU A 62 3.13 -0.19 -3.79
CA LEU A 62 1.76 0.20 -4.04
C LEU A 62 1.09 0.55 -2.72
N SER A 63 0.44 1.70 -2.63
CA SER A 63 -0.21 2.16 -1.40
C SER A 63 -1.68 2.46 -1.62
N ALA A 64 -2.51 2.14 -0.62
CA ALA A 64 -3.92 2.51 -0.57
C ALA A 64 -4.12 3.65 0.45
N PHE A 65 -4.39 4.86 -0.04
CA PHE A 65 -4.52 6.06 0.76
C PHE A 65 -5.97 6.54 0.84
N CYS A 66 -6.51 6.63 2.06
CA CYS A 66 -7.85 7.10 2.32
C CYS A 66 -7.88 8.63 2.50
N HIS A 67 -8.62 9.33 1.65
CA HIS A 67 -8.56 10.80 1.58
C HIS A 67 -9.15 11.50 2.80
N ASN A 68 -10.30 11.04 3.28
CA ASN A 68 -11.00 11.68 4.39
C ASN A 68 -10.21 11.54 5.70
N GLU A 69 -9.66 10.35 5.93
CA GLU A 69 -8.95 10.04 7.16
C GLU A 69 -7.48 10.39 7.10
N LYS A 70 -6.94 10.63 5.90
CA LYS A 70 -5.53 10.91 5.61
C LYS A 70 -4.64 9.77 6.12
N LEU A 71 -5.08 8.53 5.88
CA LEU A 71 -4.43 7.31 6.35
C LEU A 71 -4.01 6.43 5.18
N ILE A 72 -2.84 5.81 5.31
CA ILE A 72 -2.48 4.66 4.48
C ILE A 72 -3.15 3.44 5.13
N LEU A 73 -4.10 2.84 4.40
CA LEU A 73 -4.85 1.69 4.88
C LEU A 73 -4.03 0.41 4.77
N ALA A 74 -3.24 0.31 3.70
CA ALA A 74 -2.42 -0.83 3.38
C ALA A 74 -1.35 -0.44 2.35
N HIS A 75 -0.26 -1.17 2.32
CA HIS A 75 0.72 -1.05 1.24
C HIS A 75 1.39 -2.39 0.92
N LEU A 76 1.68 -2.64 -0.36
CA LEU A 76 2.29 -3.89 -0.82
C LEU A 76 3.49 -3.61 -1.72
N PRO A 77 4.57 -4.41 -1.62
CA PRO A 77 5.67 -4.32 -2.56
C PRO A 77 5.28 -4.87 -3.94
N ILE A 78 5.65 -4.14 -4.99
CA ILE A 78 5.56 -4.61 -6.37
C ILE A 78 6.87 -5.34 -6.68
N SER A 79 6.79 -6.66 -6.83
CA SER A 79 7.93 -7.50 -7.19
C SER A 79 8.51 -7.11 -8.56
N SER A 80 9.82 -7.30 -8.76
CA SER A 80 10.50 -6.99 -10.01
C SER A 80 10.02 -7.80 -11.23
N LYS A 81 9.26 -8.88 -10.99
CA LYS A 81 8.69 -9.75 -12.02
C LYS A 81 7.18 -9.55 -12.24
N THR A 82 6.54 -8.68 -11.46
CA THR A 82 5.11 -8.39 -11.56
C THR A 82 4.87 -6.94 -11.99
N ASN A 83 3.63 -6.63 -12.34
CA ASN A 83 3.21 -5.26 -12.61
C ASN A 83 2.31 -4.73 -11.49
N GLU A 84 1.98 -3.45 -11.56
CA GLU A 84 1.13 -2.77 -10.59
C GLU A 84 -0.32 -3.26 -10.61
N ILE A 85 -0.89 -3.54 -11.79
CA ILE A 85 -2.30 -3.93 -12.00
C ILE A 85 -2.74 -5.14 -11.14
N PRO A 86 -2.04 -6.29 -11.13
CA PRO A 86 -2.45 -7.44 -10.34
C PRO A 86 -2.32 -7.17 -8.84
N ILE A 87 -1.29 -6.42 -8.43
CA ILE A 87 -1.08 -6.05 -7.02
C ILE A 87 -2.16 -5.07 -6.55
N ALA A 88 -2.63 -4.17 -7.41
CA ALA A 88 -3.75 -3.29 -7.13
C ALA A 88 -5.04 -4.07 -6.90
N ARG A 89 -5.32 -5.07 -7.74
CA ARG A 89 -6.50 -5.94 -7.57
C ARG A 89 -6.42 -6.75 -6.26
N GLN A 90 -5.27 -7.33 -5.98
CA GLN A 90 -5.01 -8.01 -4.70
C GLN A 90 -5.22 -7.07 -3.51
N LEU A 91 -4.68 -5.85 -3.56
CA LEU A 91 -4.79 -4.88 -2.48
C LEU A 91 -6.24 -4.48 -2.20
N ILE A 92 -7.05 -4.28 -3.26
CA ILE A 92 -8.48 -3.98 -3.16
C ILE A 92 -9.24 -5.15 -2.51
N GLU A 93 -8.95 -6.38 -2.95
CA GLU A 93 -9.56 -7.59 -2.40
C GLU A 93 -9.22 -7.79 -0.91
N GLU A 94 -7.96 -7.59 -0.53
CA GLU A 94 -7.50 -7.68 0.87
C GLU A 94 -8.13 -6.61 1.77
N LEU A 95 -8.35 -5.40 1.27
CA LEU A 95 -8.98 -4.33 2.02
C LEU A 95 -10.46 -4.62 2.29
N GLY A 96 -11.17 -5.26 1.35
CA GLY A 96 -12.57 -5.67 1.54
C GLY A 96 -13.54 -4.50 1.76
N LEU A 97 -13.17 -3.28 1.38
CA LEU A 97 -13.94 -2.06 1.64
C LEU A 97 -14.96 -1.80 0.53
N GLY A 98 -16.10 -2.50 0.57
CA GLY A 98 -17.12 -2.44 -0.49
C GLY A 98 -17.91 -1.11 -0.60
N GLN A 99 -17.83 -0.24 0.40
CA GLN A 99 -18.53 1.06 0.45
C GLN A 99 -17.65 2.24 -0.03
N TYR A 100 -16.41 1.96 -0.46
CA TYR A 100 -15.42 2.98 -0.81
C TYR A 100 -15.26 3.10 -2.33
N ILE A 101 -14.91 4.30 -2.79
CA ILE A 101 -14.56 4.55 -4.19
C ILE A 101 -13.05 4.43 -4.34
N TYR A 102 -12.59 3.49 -5.16
CA TYR A 102 -11.18 3.37 -5.49
C TYR A 102 -10.84 4.26 -6.69
N THR A 103 -9.78 5.06 -6.56
CA THR A 103 -9.24 5.90 -7.64
C THR A 103 -7.86 5.41 -8.01
N LEU A 104 -7.66 5.14 -9.30
CA LEU A 104 -6.40 4.66 -9.87
C LEU A 104 -6.13 5.38 -11.19
N ASP A 105 -4.87 5.37 -11.63
CA ASP A 105 -4.49 5.88 -12.95
C ASP A 105 -5.14 5.10 -14.09
N ALA A 106 -5.31 5.76 -15.24
CA ALA A 106 -5.94 5.18 -16.43
C ALA A 106 -5.22 3.92 -16.95
N HIS A 107 -3.95 3.72 -16.60
CA HIS A 107 -3.19 2.52 -16.93
C HIS A 107 -3.82 1.23 -16.36
N HIS A 108 -4.62 1.34 -15.30
CA HIS A 108 -5.34 0.22 -14.68
C HIS A 108 -6.61 -0.21 -15.42
N CYS A 109 -7.05 0.54 -16.43
CA CYS A 109 -8.22 0.22 -17.25
C CYS A 109 -7.97 -0.89 -18.30
N GLN A 110 -7.27 -1.95 -17.93
CA GLN A 110 -6.97 -3.08 -18.81
C GLN A 110 -7.99 -4.21 -18.61
N LYS A 111 -8.64 -4.62 -19.71
CA LYS A 111 -9.66 -5.69 -19.69
C LYS A 111 -9.05 -7.09 -19.59
N ASN A 112 -7.85 -7.27 -20.16
CA ASN A 112 -7.18 -8.56 -20.25
C ASN A 112 -5.89 -8.50 -19.42
N TYR A 113 -6.03 -8.68 -18.09
CA TYR A 113 -4.92 -8.83 -17.15
C TYR A 113 -5.29 -9.88 -16.10
#